data_AF-A0A8G1J0D6-F1
#
_entry.id   AF-A0A8G1J0D6-F1
#
_cell.length_a   1.000
_cell.length_b   1.000
_cell.length_c   1.000
_cell.angle_alpha   90.00
_cell.angle_beta   90.00
_cell.angle_gamma   90.00
#
_symmetry.space_group_name_H-M   'P 1'
#
loop_
_entity.id
_entity.type
_entity.pdbx_description
1 polymer ?
#
loop_
_entity_poly.entity_id
_entity_poly.type
_entity_poly.pdbx_seq_one_letter_code
_entity_poly.pdbx_strand_id
1 'polypeptide(L)'
;MESTTKAVWAGAASLAPYAAMKTYWAFGGTAGKPAGSLADQLRENGAPASVVWLEEHGVDFTVLAALAGVLLLVALARTRGAWLPRWCLLVPGWAGALLLTPYGLATMIAVPFGFTVGDAEGWSWWVGLVGGLAFAGLGLALGVCSRAYQRRTRRVPSAAIA
;
A
#
# COMPACT_ATOMS: atom_id res chain seq x y z
N MET A 1 18.66 14.30 2.95
CA MET A 1 18.61 13.33 1.82
C MET A 1 18.63 11.91 2.37
N GLU A 2 19.51 11.63 3.33
CA GLU A 2 19.61 10.34 4.03
C GLU A 2 18.28 9.84 4.66
N SER A 3 17.52 10.70 5.33
CA SER A 3 16.23 10.34 5.93
C SER A 3 15.16 9.89 4.91
N THR A 4 15.14 10.47 3.70
CA THR A 4 14.19 10.07 2.65
C THR A 4 14.56 8.72 2.08
N THR A 5 15.84 8.45 1.85
CA THR A 5 16.32 7.14 1.39
C THR A 5 16.01 6.06 2.42
N LYS A 6 16.24 6.31 3.72
CA LYS A 6 15.86 5.39 4.80
C LYS A 6 14.35 5.12 4.81
N ALA A 7 13.52 6.15 4.63
CA ALA A 7 12.07 5.99 4.56
C ALA A 7 11.62 5.16 3.34
N VAL A 8 12.26 5.34 2.18
CA VAL A 8 11.99 4.54 0.98
C VAL A 8 12.29 3.07 1.24
N TRP A 9 13.47 2.77 1.78
CA TRP A 9 13.87 1.40 2.09
C TRP A 9 13.01 0.77 3.19
N ALA A 10 12.65 1.54 4.23
CA ALA A 10 11.76 1.06 5.28
C ALA A 10 10.36 0.74 4.74
N GLY A 11 9.81 1.61 3.89
CA GLY A 11 8.53 1.36 3.21
C GLY A 11 8.58 0.13 2.31
N ALA A 12 9.64 -0.01 1.50
CA ALA A 12 9.83 -1.18 0.66
C ALA A 12 10.00 -2.48 1.48
N ALA A 13 10.78 -2.43 2.56
CA ALA A 13 10.98 -3.57 3.46
C ALA A 13 9.68 -3.99 4.16
N SER A 14 8.82 -3.04 4.54
CA SER A 14 7.52 -3.35 5.15
C SER A 14 6.58 -4.11 4.22
N LEU A 15 6.76 -3.99 2.90
CA LEU A 15 5.99 -4.73 1.90
C LEU A 15 6.52 -6.14 1.66
N ALA A 16 7.74 -6.47 2.08
CA ALA A 16 8.37 -7.75 1.74
C ALA A 16 7.58 -8.97 2.26
N PRO A 17 7.08 -9.00 3.52
CA PRO A 17 6.27 -10.13 3.99
C PRO A 17 4.96 -10.27 3.22
N TYR A 18 4.34 -9.14 2.88
CA TYR A 18 3.09 -9.10 2.12
C TYR A 18 3.28 -9.54 0.68
N ALA A 19 4.35 -9.09 0.01
CA ALA A 19 4.70 -9.53 -1.33
C ALA A 19 5.01 -11.04 -1.37
N ALA A 20 5.73 -11.56 -0.37
CA ALA A 20 6.00 -12.98 -0.26
C ALA A 20 4.71 -13.79 -0.08
N MET A 21 3.81 -13.34 0.80
CA MET A 21 2.51 -13.97 1.03
C MET A 21 1.65 -13.99 -0.25
N LYS A 22 1.53 -12.85 -0.94
CA LYS A 22 0.77 -12.76 -2.20
C LYS A 22 1.38 -13.61 -3.31
N THR A 23 2.71 -13.64 -3.41
CA THR A 23 3.41 -14.50 -4.37
C THR A 23 3.15 -15.96 -4.08
N TYR A 24 3.24 -16.39 -2.81
CA TYR A 24 2.91 -17.75 -2.40
C TYR A 24 1.46 -18.13 -2.77
N TRP A 25 0.49 -17.24 -2.54
CA TRP A 25 -0.89 -17.47 -2.94
C TRP A 25 -1.10 -17.52 -4.46
N ALA A 26 -0.36 -16.74 -5.24
CA ALA A 26 -0.39 -16.79 -6.70
C ALA A 26 0.10 -18.14 -7.25
N PHE A 27 0.98 -18.84 -6.52
CA PHE A 27 1.45 -20.20 -6.86
C PHE A 27 0.61 -21.31 -6.21
N GLY A 28 -0.62 -21.03 -5.80
CA GLY A 28 -1.55 -22.03 -5.24
C GLY A 28 -1.44 -22.24 -3.73
N GLY A 29 -0.68 -21.40 -3.04
CA GLY A 29 -0.61 -21.42 -1.58
C GLY A 29 -1.94 -21.04 -0.91
N THR A 30 -2.27 -21.71 0.19
CA THR A 30 -3.54 -21.53 0.92
C THR A 30 -3.37 -21.12 2.37
N ALA A 31 -2.14 -21.07 2.89
CA ALA A 31 -1.87 -20.66 4.26
C ALA A 31 -2.55 -19.31 4.57
N GLY A 32 -3.35 -19.30 5.63
CA GLY A 32 -4.03 -18.11 6.13
C GLY A 32 -5.35 -17.77 5.45
N LYS A 33 -5.70 -18.40 4.32
CA LYS A 33 -6.98 -18.22 3.64
C LYS A 33 -8.10 -19.02 4.35
N PRO A 34 -9.35 -18.54 4.33
CA PRO A 34 -10.50 -19.31 4.76
C PRO A 34 -10.72 -20.56 3.88
N ALA A 35 -11.48 -21.53 4.38
CA ALA A 35 -11.86 -22.70 3.59
C ALA A 35 -12.79 -22.30 2.42
N GLY A 36 -12.52 -22.85 1.24
CA GLY A 36 -13.26 -22.54 0.01
C GLY A 36 -12.49 -21.63 -0.96
N SER A 37 -13.09 -21.35 -2.10
CA SER A 37 -12.52 -20.52 -3.16
C SER A 37 -13.10 -19.12 -3.10
N LEU A 38 -12.27 -18.12 -2.83
CA LEU A 38 -12.71 -16.72 -2.84
C LEU A 38 -13.16 -16.30 -4.25
N ALA A 39 -12.53 -16.85 -5.29
CA ALA A 39 -12.94 -16.64 -6.69
C ALA A 39 -14.36 -17.17 -6.96
N ASP A 40 -14.72 -18.32 -6.39
CA ASP A 40 -16.08 -18.87 -6.55
C ASP A 40 -17.11 -18.04 -5.80
N GLN A 41 -16.80 -17.60 -4.58
CA GLN A 41 -17.66 -16.66 -3.83
C GLN A 41 -17.84 -15.33 -4.57
N LEU A 42 -16.77 -14.77 -5.16
CA LEU A 42 -16.85 -13.56 -5.97
C LEU A 42 -17.74 -13.78 -7.20
N ARG A 43 -17.61 -14.92 -7.88
CA ARG A 43 -18.42 -15.29 -9.04
C ARG A 43 -19.90 -15.44 -8.66
N GLU A 44 -20.20 -16.10 -7.54
CA GLU A 44 -21.56 -16.26 -7.00
C GLU A 44 -22.19 -14.91 -6.61
N ASN A 45 -21.39 -13.99 -6.06
CA ASN A 45 -21.81 -12.65 -5.70
C ASN A 45 -21.93 -11.69 -6.91
N GLY A 46 -21.76 -12.19 -8.15
CA GLY A 46 -21.89 -11.40 -9.37
C GLY A 46 -20.73 -10.43 -9.63
N ALA A 47 -19.54 -10.69 -9.06
CA ALA A 47 -18.38 -9.87 -9.32
C ALA A 47 -17.97 -9.90 -10.80
N PRO A 48 -17.42 -8.80 -11.35
CA PRO A 48 -16.93 -8.78 -12.72
C PRO A 48 -15.89 -9.87 -12.98
N ALA A 49 -15.91 -10.46 -14.17
CA ALA A 49 -14.98 -11.52 -14.56
C ALA A 49 -13.50 -11.11 -14.40
N SER A 50 -13.18 -9.83 -14.55
CA SER A 50 -11.83 -9.29 -14.32
C SER A 50 -11.39 -9.39 -12.86
N VAL A 51 -12.31 -9.21 -11.90
CA VAL A 51 -12.03 -9.32 -10.46
C VAL A 51 -11.83 -10.79 -10.08
N VAL A 52 -12.67 -11.67 -10.61
CA VAL A 52 -12.55 -13.12 -10.42
C VAL A 52 -11.22 -13.63 -10.99
N TRP A 53 -10.87 -13.21 -12.22
CA TRP A 53 -9.59 -13.57 -12.85
C TRP A 53 -8.39 -13.10 -12.04
N LEU A 54 -8.44 -11.87 -11.49
CA LEU A 54 -7.38 -11.34 -10.63
C LEU A 54 -7.19 -12.26 -9.41
N GLU A 55 -8.28 -12.60 -8.73
CA GLU A 55 -8.26 -13.46 -7.54
C GLU A 55 -7.76 -14.89 -7.86
N GLU A 56 -8.16 -15.46 -9.00
CA GLU A 56 -7.66 -16.76 -9.48
C GLU A 56 -6.13 -16.75 -9.68
N HIS A 57 -5.54 -15.58 -9.98
CA HIS A 57 -4.10 -15.39 -10.14
C HIS A 57 -3.40 -14.86 -8.87
N GLY A 58 -4.12 -14.79 -7.74
CA GLY A 58 -3.60 -14.29 -6.46
C GLY A 58 -3.27 -12.78 -6.46
N VAL A 59 -3.70 -12.05 -7.49
CA VAL A 59 -3.54 -10.60 -7.61
C VAL A 59 -4.87 -9.96 -7.22
N ASP A 60 -4.86 -9.08 -6.23
CA ASP A 60 -6.07 -8.35 -5.84
C ASP A 60 -5.86 -6.84 -6.00
N PHE A 61 -6.90 -6.07 -5.71
CA PHE A 61 -6.82 -4.62 -5.70
C PHE A 61 -5.75 -4.09 -4.71
N THR A 62 -5.41 -4.86 -3.66
CA THR A 62 -4.41 -4.46 -2.69
C THR A 62 -2.98 -4.61 -3.22
N VAL A 63 -2.69 -5.60 -4.06
CA VAL A 63 -1.42 -5.70 -4.81
C VAL A 63 -1.25 -4.50 -5.75
N LEU A 64 -2.30 -4.14 -6.49
CA LEU A 64 -2.28 -2.98 -7.40
C LEU A 64 -2.06 -1.67 -6.63
N ALA A 65 -2.75 -1.50 -5.50
CA ALA A 65 -2.59 -0.35 -4.63
C ALA A 65 -1.17 -0.27 -4.04
N ALA A 66 -0.61 -1.39 -3.59
CA ALA A 66 0.76 -1.47 -3.08
C ALA A 66 1.78 -1.06 -4.16
N LEU A 67 1.62 -1.59 -5.39
CA LEU A 67 2.48 -1.21 -6.52
C LEU A 67 2.38 0.29 -6.83
N ALA A 68 1.16 0.83 -6.91
CA ALA A 68 0.94 2.26 -7.12
C ALA A 68 1.61 3.11 -6.01
N GLY A 69 1.50 2.69 -4.76
CA GLY A 69 2.14 3.35 -3.62
C GLY A 69 3.67 3.32 -3.70
N VAL A 70 4.27 2.20 -4.11
CA VAL A 70 5.73 2.11 -4.33
C VAL A 70 6.18 3.03 -5.46
N LEU A 71 5.46 3.05 -6.59
CA LEU A 71 5.77 3.94 -7.71
C LEU A 71 5.69 5.42 -7.27
N LEU A 72 4.67 5.77 -6.49
CA LEU A 72 4.50 7.10 -5.94
C LEU A 72 5.64 7.46 -4.96
N LEU A 73 6.05 6.52 -4.12
CA LEU A 73 7.18 6.68 -3.19
C LEU A 73 8.48 6.98 -3.96
N VAL A 74 8.76 6.22 -5.02
CA VAL A 74 9.92 6.41 -5.90
C VAL A 74 9.84 7.76 -6.61
N ALA A 75 8.66 8.15 -7.11
CA ALA A 75 8.45 9.44 -7.76
C ALA A 75 8.72 10.60 -6.78
N LEU A 76 8.16 10.57 -5.57
CA LEU A 76 8.40 11.57 -4.53
C LEU A 76 9.89 11.65 -4.13
N ALA A 77 10.60 10.52 -4.11
CA ALA A 77 12.01 10.47 -3.76
C ALA A 77 12.92 11.05 -4.86
N ARG A 78 12.69 10.67 -6.12
CA ARG A 78 13.59 10.93 -7.27
C ARG A 78 13.33 12.24 -8.00
N THR A 79 12.11 12.76 -7.99
CA THR A 79 11.78 13.98 -8.74
C THR A 79 12.46 15.22 -8.14
N ARG A 80 13.51 15.71 -8.82
CA ARG A 80 14.18 16.99 -8.52
C ARG A 80 13.77 18.15 -9.43
N GLY A 81 12.93 17.90 -10.44
CA GLY A 81 12.48 18.89 -11.42
C GLY A 81 11.45 18.31 -12.41
N ALA A 82 10.38 17.69 -11.90
CA ALA A 82 9.44 16.94 -12.72
C ALA A 82 8.51 17.84 -13.56
N TRP A 83 8.17 17.34 -14.75
CA TRP A 83 7.12 17.86 -15.65
C TRP A 83 5.71 17.77 -15.05
N LEU A 84 5.51 16.95 -14.01
CA LEU A 84 4.21 16.81 -13.35
C LEU A 84 3.97 17.93 -12.33
N PRO A 85 2.75 18.52 -12.30
CA PRO A 85 2.36 19.45 -11.27
C PRO A 85 2.54 18.87 -9.87
N ARG A 86 3.01 19.69 -8.93
CA ARG A 86 3.30 19.28 -7.54
C ARG A 86 2.11 18.63 -6.84
N TRP A 87 0.89 19.07 -7.17
CA TRP A 87 -0.34 18.54 -6.57
C TRP A 87 -0.60 17.10 -6.99
N CYS A 88 -0.22 16.67 -8.20
CA CYS A 88 -0.39 15.30 -8.69
C CYS A 88 0.41 14.29 -7.87
N LEU A 89 1.48 14.71 -7.19
CA LEU A 89 2.27 13.84 -6.31
C LEU A 89 1.92 14.03 -4.83
N LEU A 90 1.69 15.28 -4.40
CA LEU A 90 1.42 15.59 -3.00
C LEU A 90 0.03 15.13 -2.54
N VAL A 91 -1.00 15.29 -3.38
CA VAL A 91 -2.37 14.86 -3.04
C VAL A 91 -2.42 13.35 -2.80
N PRO A 92 -2.02 12.49 -3.75
CA PRO A 92 -2.04 11.05 -3.50
C PRO A 92 -1.02 10.62 -2.45
N GLY A 93 0.12 11.33 -2.31
CA GLY A 93 1.12 11.03 -1.28
C GLY A 93 0.60 11.24 0.13
N TRP A 94 -0.09 12.35 0.38
CA TRP A 94 -0.74 12.63 1.66
C TRP A 94 -1.99 11.78 1.87
N ALA A 95 -2.81 11.55 0.83
CA ALA A 95 -3.96 10.66 0.92
C ALA A 95 -3.51 9.24 1.32
N GLY A 96 -2.50 8.69 0.66
CA GLY A 96 -1.93 7.39 1.00
C GLY A 96 -1.38 7.36 2.43
N ALA A 97 -0.66 8.39 2.86
CA ALA A 97 -0.16 8.48 4.23
C ALA A 97 -1.29 8.50 5.28
N LEU A 98 -2.32 9.31 5.06
CA LEU A 98 -3.41 9.49 6.01
C LEU A 98 -4.41 8.34 6.01
N LEU A 99 -4.51 7.57 4.94
CA LEU A 99 -5.40 6.41 4.87
C LEU A 99 -4.67 5.14 5.30
N LEU A 100 -3.49 4.85 4.73
CA LEU A 100 -2.81 3.57 4.93
C LEU A 100 -2.16 3.45 6.31
N THR A 101 -1.63 4.55 6.87
CA THR A 101 -1.01 4.50 8.21
C THR A 101 -1.99 4.13 9.31
N PRO A 102 -3.11 4.86 9.51
CA PRO A 102 -4.06 4.50 10.57
C PRO A 102 -4.74 3.17 10.27
N TYR A 103 -5.07 2.88 9.00
CA TYR A 103 -5.65 1.59 8.63
C TYR A 103 -4.73 0.42 8.97
N GLY A 104 -3.45 0.49 8.60
CA GLY A 104 -2.48 -0.56 8.86
C GLY A 104 -2.23 -0.75 10.37
N LEU A 105 -2.07 0.34 11.12
CA LEU A 105 -1.88 0.28 12.57
C LEU A 105 -3.12 -0.27 13.28
N ALA A 106 -4.32 0.19 12.91
CA ALA A 106 -5.57 -0.32 13.46
C ALA A 106 -5.70 -1.82 13.19
N THR A 107 -5.42 -2.27 11.97
CA THR A 107 -5.44 -3.70 11.61
C THR A 107 -4.45 -4.51 12.45
N MET A 108 -3.21 -4.03 12.60
CA MET A 108 -2.19 -4.71 13.42
C MET A 108 -2.61 -4.85 14.88
N ILE A 109 -3.30 -3.86 15.43
CA ILE A 109 -3.77 -3.87 16.82
C ILE A 109 -5.01 -4.76 16.94
N ALA A 110 -5.97 -4.64 16.02
CA ALA A 110 -7.29 -5.26 16.09
C ALA A 110 -7.23 -6.79 15.94
N VAL A 111 -6.45 -7.27 14.96
CA VAL A 111 -6.49 -8.66 14.53
C VAL A 111 -6.04 -9.68 15.60
N PRO A 112 -5.03 -9.41 16.45
CA PRO A 112 -4.70 -10.27 17.59
C PRO A 112 -5.84 -10.47 18.60
N PHE A 113 -6.78 -9.54 18.68
CA PHE A 113 -7.96 -9.64 19.55
C PHE A 113 -9.18 -10.23 18.84
N GLY A 114 -9.01 -10.75 17.62
CA GLY A 114 -10.11 -11.31 16.82
C GLY A 114 -10.99 -10.27 16.14
N PHE A 115 -10.62 -8.99 16.18
CA PHE A 115 -11.32 -7.96 15.40
C PHE A 115 -10.83 -7.98 13.96
N THR A 116 -11.71 -8.36 13.05
CA THR A 116 -11.48 -8.31 11.61
C THR A 116 -12.14 -7.07 11.02
N VAL A 117 -11.52 -6.47 10.00
CA VAL A 117 -12.08 -5.33 9.26
C VAL A 117 -12.61 -5.87 7.93
N GLY A 118 -13.92 -5.73 7.68
CA GLY A 118 -14.61 -6.27 6.49
C GLY A 118 -14.88 -7.78 6.58
N ASP A 119 -15.10 -8.42 5.43
CA ASP A 119 -15.34 -9.88 5.28
C ASP A 119 -14.05 -10.71 5.46
N ALA A 120 -13.34 -10.48 6.55
CA ALA A 120 -12.16 -11.24 6.94
C ALA A 120 -12.50 -12.42 7.86
N GLU A 121 -13.77 -12.85 7.89
CA GLU A 121 -14.19 -14.05 8.60
C GLU A 121 -13.47 -15.29 8.04
N GLY A 122 -12.92 -16.11 8.93
CA GLY A 122 -12.15 -17.31 8.58
C GLY A 122 -10.70 -17.05 8.12
N TRP A 123 -10.26 -15.80 7.98
CA TRP A 123 -8.86 -15.49 7.71
C TRP A 123 -8.00 -15.66 8.97
N SER A 124 -6.77 -16.14 8.80
CA SER A 124 -5.84 -16.23 9.93
C SER A 124 -5.35 -14.85 10.37
N TRP A 125 -5.23 -14.66 11.68
CA TRP A 125 -4.83 -13.38 12.29
C TRP A 125 -3.47 -12.85 11.78
N TRP A 126 -2.52 -13.73 11.47
CA TRP A 126 -1.21 -13.29 10.96
C TRP A 126 -1.29 -12.62 9.59
N VAL A 127 -2.31 -12.94 8.77
CA VAL A 127 -2.54 -12.28 7.47
C VAL A 127 -2.82 -10.80 7.67
N GLY A 128 -3.65 -10.49 8.68
CA GLY A 128 -3.93 -9.10 9.08
C GLY A 128 -2.69 -8.37 9.60
N LEU A 129 -1.79 -9.05 10.32
CA LEU A 129 -0.51 -8.45 10.71
C LEU A 129 0.40 -8.14 9.52
N VAL A 130 0.50 -9.08 8.58
CA VAL A 130 1.32 -8.92 7.37
C VAL A 130 0.78 -7.77 6.51
N GLY A 131 -0.53 -7.72 6.27
CA GLY A 131 -1.18 -6.62 5.56
C GLY A 131 -1.07 -5.30 6.31
N GLY A 132 -1.31 -5.31 7.62
CA GLY A 132 -1.22 -4.12 8.47
C GLY A 132 0.17 -3.50 8.49
N LEU A 133 1.23 -4.33 8.61
CA LEU A 133 2.62 -3.89 8.52
C LEU A 133 2.94 -3.24 7.17
N ALA A 134 2.50 -3.89 6.08
CA ALA A 134 2.67 -3.39 4.72
C ALA A 134 2.01 -2.01 4.53
N PHE A 135 0.75 -1.85 4.92
CA PHE A 135 0.04 -0.59 4.75
C PHE A 135 0.56 0.51 5.69
N ALA A 136 0.83 0.18 6.96
CA ALA A 136 1.35 1.14 7.92
C ALA A 136 2.73 1.66 7.49
N GLY A 137 3.64 0.76 7.11
CA GLY A 137 4.98 1.09 6.68
C GLY A 137 5.01 1.90 5.37
N LEU A 138 4.20 1.50 4.38
CA LEU A 138 4.06 2.25 3.13
C LEU A 138 3.47 3.65 3.37
N GLY A 139 2.42 3.77 4.19
CA GLY A 139 1.80 5.05 4.53
C GLY A 139 2.77 6.01 5.23
N LEU A 140 3.55 5.51 6.20
CA LEU A 140 4.55 6.32 6.91
C LEU A 140 5.65 6.79 5.95
N ALA A 141 6.13 5.89 5.09
CA ALA A 141 7.13 6.22 4.09
C ALA A 141 6.63 7.30 3.11
N LEU A 142 5.37 7.20 2.65
CA LEU A 142 4.72 8.21 1.82
C LEU A 142 4.62 9.56 2.53
N GLY A 143 4.27 9.59 3.82
CA GLY A 143 4.19 10.82 4.61
C GLY A 143 5.55 11.52 4.74
N VAL A 144 6.60 10.76 5.06
CA VAL A 144 7.97 11.30 5.14
C VAL A 144 8.43 11.83 3.78
N CYS A 145 8.21 11.08 2.70
CA CYS A 145 8.60 11.47 1.35
C CYS A 145 7.81 12.68 0.84
N SER A 146 6.51 12.75 1.11
CA SER A 146 5.63 13.87 0.76
C SER A 146 6.07 15.15 1.46
N ARG A 147 6.34 15.08 2.77
CA ARG A 147 6.86 16.22 3.55
C ARG A 147 8.23 16.68 3.04
N ALA A 148 9.13 15.74 2.74
CA ALA A 148 10.45 16.06 2.19
C ALA A 148 10.35 16.70 0.79
N TYR A 149 9.49 16.17 -0.09
CA TYR A 149 9.24 16.73 -1.42
C TYR A 149 8.63 18.13 -1.34
N GLN A 150 7.66 18.35 -0.45
CA GLN A 150 7.05 19.67 -0.22
C GLN A 150 8.09 20.71 0.24
N ARG A 151 8.99 20.34 1.17
CA ARG A 151 10.08 21.22 1.62
C ARG A 151 11.07 21.57 0.51
N ARG A 152 11.44 20.59 -0.33
CA ARG A 152 12.35 20.81 -1.48
C ARG A 152 11.74 21.75 -2.51
N THR A 153 10.47 21.57 -2.83
CA THR A 153 9.77 22.33 -3.89
C THR A 153 9.24 23.69 -3.43
N ARG A 154 9.13 23.97 -2.12
CA ARG A 154 8.85 25.33 -1.59
C ARG A 154 10.07 26.25 -1.63
N ARG A 155 11.29 25.70 -1.77
CA ARG A 155 12.54 26.46 -1.80
C ARG A 155 12.96 26.92 -3.20
N VAL A 156 12.08 26.85 -4.20
CA VAL A 156 12.27 27.54 -5.48
C VAL A 156 11.59 28.91 -5.31
N PRO A 157 12.35 30.00 -5.09
CA PRO A 157 11.77 31.33 -5.01
C PRO A 157 11.13 31.68 -6.35
N SER A 158 10.01 32.37 -6.30
CA SER A 158 9.52 33.21 -7.40
C SER A 158 10.56 34.29 -7.69
N ALA A 159 11.63 33.94 -8.38
CA ALA A 159 12.54 34.89 -9.01
C ALA A 159 12.07 35.12 -10.46
N ALA A 160 10.84 35.59 -10.63
CA ALA A 160 10.30 35.95 -11.94
C ALA A 160 8.97 36.71 -11.83
N ILE A 161 8.93 37.82 -11.09
CA ILE A 161 8.06 38.96 -11.44
C ILE A 161 8.83 40.22 -10.97
N ALA A 162 9.70 40.71 -11.85
CA ALA A 162 10.23 42.06 -11.82
C ALA A 162 9.58 42.82 -12.98
#